data_AF-A0A7X0D6D3-F1
#
_entry.id   AF-A0A7X0D6D3-F1
#
_cell.length_a   1.000
_cell.length_b   1.000
_cell.length_c   1.000
_cell.angle_alpha   90.00
_cell.angle_beta   90.00
_cell.angle_gamma   90.00
#
_symmetry.space_group_name_H-M   'P 1'
#
loop_
_entity.id
_entity.type
_entity.pdbx_description
1 polymer ?
#
loop_
_entity_poly.entity_id
_entity_poly.type
_entity_poly.pdbx_seq_one_letter_code
_entity_poly.pdbx_strand_id
1 'polypeptide(L)'
;MTAVRMPMFGILAFGVVFISAGCMSVPHGDDADSKVDTEASLAENVAVEWKARQVRVQIMKSLLDSGSVEENREAVNGMVDGDLPILMGIGIIDENGDGRYVVEVNHDKWNDIDGNWTKDLDISANSLDSVDQALVNFSRMNDIKICSKEMSGYQAVEKYLKLSSENRYSKFSDYRKEVDDYVHCAGEWAELVQVPDGSGP
;
A
#
# COMPACT_ATOMS: atom_id res chain seq x y z
N MET A 1 -49.63 -23.46 -22.54
CA MET A 1 -49.36 -23.06 -23.93
C MET A 1 -47.88 -22.83 -24.05
N THR A 2 -47.24 -23.64 -24.89
CA THR A 2 -45.79 -23.88 -24.92
C THR A 2 -45.19 -23.09 -26.08
N ALA A 3 -44.30 -22.13 -25.80
CA ALA A 3 -43.64 -21.36 -26.85
C ALA A 3 -42.39 -22.10 -27.35
N VAL A 4 -42.34 -22.23 -28.67
CA VAL A 4 -41.45 -23.09 -29.46
C VAL A 4 -40.07 -22.46 -29.62
N ARG A 5 -39.02 -23.27 -29.42
CA ARG A 5 -37.62 -22.96 -29.77
C ARG A 5 -37.44 -22.90 -31.29
N MET A 6 -36.74 -21.89 -31.80
CA MET A 6 -36.12 -21.92 -33.13
C MET A 6 -34.60 -22.01 -32.97
N PRO A 7 -33.93 -22.97 -33.63
CA PRO A 7 -32.52 -22.88 -33.97
C PRO A 7 -32.37 -22.62 -35.48
N MET A 8 -31.44 -21.75 -35.93
CA MET A 8 -30.76 -22.02 -37.20
C MET A 8 -29.48 -21.19 -37.45
N PHE A 9 -28.35 -21.91 -37.50
CA PHE A 9 -27.20 -21.87 -38.44
C PHE A 9 -26.73 -20.52 -39.04
N GLY A 10 -25.47 -20.15 -38.83
CA GLY A 10 -24.36 -20.35 -39.80
C GLY A 10 -23.64 -18.99 -40.00
N ILE A 11 -22.38 -18.81 -40.42
CA ILE A 11 -21.44 -19.53 -41.30
C ILE A 11 -20.00 -19.03 -40.97
N LEU A 12 -19.00 -19.88 -41.26
CA LEU A 12 -17.54 -19.64 -41.24
C LEU A 12 -17.04 -18.42 -42.04
N ALA A 13 -15.91 -17.84 -41.62
CA ALA A 13 -14.96 -17.22 -42.55
C ALA A 13 -13.50 -17.46 -42.12
N PHE A 14 -12.76 -18.11 -43.02
CA PHE A 14 -11.31 -18.33 -43.02
C PHE A 14 -10.55 -17.00 -43.18
N GLY A 15 -9.33 -16.95 -42.63
CA GLY A 15 -8.52 -15.75 -42.51
C GLY A 15 -7.75 -15.31 -43.75
N VAL A 16 -6.94 -14.26 -43.56
CA VAL A 16 -5.83 -13.89 -44.46
C VAL A 16 -4.69 -13.32 -43.61
N VAL A 17 -3.57 -14.04 -43.61
CA VAL A 17 -2.25 -13.55 -43.20
C VAL A 17 -1.71 -12.71 -44.36
N PHE A 18 -1.38 -11.43 -44.12
CA PHE A 18 -0.50 -10.67 -44.99
C PHE A 18 0.77 -10.29 -44.23
N ILE A 19 1.86 -10.97 -44.59
CA ILE A 19 3.24 -10.64 -44.27
C ILE A 19 3.69 -9.62 -45.30
N SER A 20 4.06 -8.41 -44.89
CA SER A 20 4.83 -7.48 -45.70
C SER A 20 6.17 -7.21 -45.03
N ALA A 21 7.19 -7.93 -45.48
CA ALA A 21 8.58 -7.61 -45.25
C ALA A 21 8.97 -6.40 -46.13
N GLY A 22 9.46 -5.34 -45.50
CA GLY A 22 10.13 -4.22 -46.17
C GLY A 22 11.32 -3.80 -45.33
N CYS A 23 12.54 -4.07 -45.83
CA CYS A 23 13.79 -3.77 -45.16
C CYS A 23 14.39 -2.44 -45.62
N MET A 24 14.94 -1.72 -44.63
CA MET A 24 16.00 -0.71 -44.67
C MET A 24 15.68 0.75 -45.07
N SER A 25 15.68 1.60 -44.04
CA SER A 25 16.65 2.70 -43.89
C SER A 25 16.82 3.05 -42.40
N VAL A 26 18.00 2.78 -41.84
CA VAL A 26 18.54 3.22 -40.53
C VAL A 26 19.45 4.42 -40.87
N PRO A 27 19.50 5.57 -40.13
CA PRO A 27 19.91 5.62 -38.72
C PRO A 27 19.36 6.77 -37.85
N HIS A 28 19.85 6.83 -36.60
CA HIS A 28 19.49 7.67 -35.44
C HIS A 28 18.23 7.16 -34.74
N GLY A 29 18.32 6.54 -33.57
CA GLY A 29 19.32 6.70 -32.52
C GLY A 29 18.49 6.61 -31.25
N ASP A 30 18.54 5.43 -30.65
CA ASP A 30 18.15 5.05 -29.29
C ASP A 30 17.49 6.15 -28.46
N ASP A 31 16.17 6.07 -28.33
CA ASP A 31 15.42 6.41 -27.11
C ASP A 31 14.06 5.68 -27.18
N ALA A 32 14.12 4.39 -27.49
CA ALA A 32 13.08 3.44 -27.12
C ALA A 32 13.63 2.57 -25.99
N ASP A 33 14.24 3.20 -24.99
CA ASP A 33 14.71 2.52 -23.78
C ASP A 33 13.81 2.89 -22.59
N SER A 34 13.10 1.86 -22.16
CA SER A 34 12.87 1.59 -20.74
C SER A 34 12.01 2.58 -19.94
N LYS A 35 10.68 2.46 -20.10
CA LYS A 35 9.77 2.50 -18.93
C LYS A 35 9.85 1.20 -18.11
N VAL A 36 11.01 0.55 -18.07
CA VAL A 36 11.27 -0.65 -17.28
C VAL A 36 12.30 -0.24 -16.23
N ASP A 37 11.96 -0.50 -14.97
CA ASP A 37 12.82 -0.42 -13.79
C ASP A 37 13.04 0.93 -13.06
N THR A 38 12.04 1.83 -13.01
CA THR A 38 12.07 2.89 -11.99
C THR A 38 11.92 2.33 -10.57
N GLU A 39 11.12 1.27 -10.37
CA GLU A 39 10.97 0.63 -9.04
C GLU A 39 12.18 -0.23 -8.63
N ALA A 40 12.90 -0.83 -9.57
CA ALA A 40 14.00 -1.76 -9.25
C ALA A 40 15.29 -1.03 -8.83
N SER A 41 15.55 0.16 -9.38
CA SER A 41 16.74 0.95 -9.03
C SER A 41 16.59 1.75 -7.72
N LEU A 42 15.37 2.08 -7.30
CA LEU A 42 15.12 2.88 -6.09
C LEU A 42 15.08 2.05 -4.80
N ALA A 43 14.89 0.74 -4.89
CA ALA A 43 14.66 -0.12 -3.73
C ALA A 43 15.94 -0.69 -3.08
N GLU A 44 17.13 -0.51 -3.68
CA GLU A 44 18.39 -0.93 -3.05
C GLU A 44 18.65 -0.21 -1.72
N ASN A 45 18.06 0.98 -1.52
CA ASN A 45 18.15 1.74 -0.28
C ASN A 45 16.78 2.28 0.16
N VAL A 46 15.85 1.39 0.54
CA VAL A 46 14.57 1.82 1.11
C VAL A 46 14.81 2.53 2.44
N ALA A 47 14.38 3.80 2.51
CA ALA A 47 14.47 4.62 3.72
C ALA A 47 13.65 4.00 4.87
N VAL A 48 14.16 4.12 6.10
CA VAL A 48 13.49 3.61 7.31
C VAL A 48 12.11 4.25 7.48
N GLU A 49 12.00 5.52 7.12
CA GLU A 49 10.78 6.32 7.14
C GLU A 49 9.72 5.72 6.20
N TRP A 50 10.13 5.30 5.00
CA TRP A 50 9.23 4.63 4.05
C TRP A 50 8.72 3.31 4.63
N LYS A 51 9.62 2.48 5.17
CA LYS A 51 9.25 1.20 5.81
C LYS A 51 8.26 1.42 6.95
N ALA A 52 8.56 2.38 7.83
CA ALA A 52 7.70 2.71 8.96
C ALA A 52 6.31 3.20 8.51
N ARG A 53 6.24 4.04 7.47
CA ARG A 53 4.99 4.52 6.87
C ARG A 53 4.14 3.37 6.34
N GLN A 54 4.74 2.45 5.58
CA GLN A 54 4.01 1.29 5.05
C GLN A 54 3.39 0.45 6.15
N VAL A 55 4.16 0.14 7.21
CA VAL A 55 3.67 -0.65 8.35
C VAL A 55 2.52 0.05 9.04
N ARG A 56 2.62 1.36 9.29
CA ARG A 56 1.54 2.15 9.93
C ARG A 56 0.26 2.14 9.09
N VAL A 57 0.38 2.26 7.77
CA VAL A 57 -0.79 2.21 6.89
C VAL A 57 -1.42 0.82 6.88
N GLN A 58 -0.63 -0.25 6.86
CA GLN A 58 -1.18 -1.60 6.94
C GLN A 58 -1.80 -1.91 8.31
N ILE A 59 -1.24 -1.38 9.39
CA ILE A 59 -1.85 -1.44 10.73
C ILE A 59 -3.20 -0.74 10.74
N MET A 60 -3.27 0.49 10.22
CA MET A 60 -4.53 1.23 10.08
C MET A 60 -5.54 0.44 9.26
N LYS A 61 -5.12 -0.11 8.13
CA LYS A 61 -5.98 -0.93 7.28
C LYS A 61 -6.55 -2.13 8.05
N SER A 62 -5.70 -2.88 8.74
CA SER A 62 -6.10 -4.07 9.49
C SER A 62 -7.11 -3.74 10.60
N LEU A 63 -6.89 -2.64 11.33
CA LEU A 63 -7.82 -2.16 12.36
C LEU A 63 -9.18 -1.77 11.77
N LEU A 64 -9.17 -0.96 10.71
CA LEU A 64 -10.39 -0.44 10.11
C LEU A 64 -11.20 -1.53 9.39
N ASP A 65 -10.54 -2.56 8.86
CA ASP A 65 -11.19 -3.70 8.19
C ASP A 65 -11.78 -4.71 9.19
N SER A 66 -11.17 -4.89 10.36
CA SER A 66 -11.56 -5.92 11.34
C SER A 66 -12.67 -5.50 12.31
N GLY A 67 -12.89 -4.21 12.51
CA GLY A 67 -13.90 -3.68 13.42
C GLY A 67 -15.33 -3.63 12.86
N SER A 68 -16.29 -3.53 13.77
CA SER A 68 -17.64 -3.01 13.47
C SER A 68 -17.57 -1.57 12.95
N VAL A 69 -18.68 -1.08 12.36
CA VAL A 69 -18.73 0.33 11.90
C VAL A 69 -18.46 1.31 13.04
N GLU A 70 -18.95 1.02 14.25
CA GLU A 70 -18.72 1.88 15.41
C GLU A 70 -17.26 1.86 15.85
N GLU A 71 -16.65 0.68 16.01
CA GLU A 71 -15.23 0.56 16.38
C GLU A 71 -14.30 1.22 15.34
N ASN A 72 -14.64 1.09 14.05
CA ASN A 72 -13.93 1.77 12.97
C ASN A 72 -13.98 3.30 13.13
N ARG A 73 -15.17 3.84 13.42
CA ARG A 73 -15.35 5.28 13.62
C ARG A 73 -14.66 5.76 14.88
N GLU A 74 -14.74 5.02 15.98
CA GLU A 74 -14.06 5.34 17.23
C GLU A 74 -12.54 5.38 17.06
N ALA A 75 -11.96 4.42 16.33
CA ALA A 75 -10.52 4.38 16.04
C ALA A 75 -10.01 5.62 15.30
N VAL A 76 -10.85 6.22 14.45
CA VAL A 76 -10.53 7.42 13.66
C VAL A 76 -10.90 8.72 14.40
N ASN A 77 -12.04 8.76 15.07
CA ASN A 77 -12.51 9.94 15.81
C ASN A 77 -11.63 10.25 17.03
N GLY A 78 -10.87 9.26 17.52
CA GLY A 78 -9.88 9.45 18.57
C GLY A 78 -8.58 10.14 18.11
N MET A 79 -8.43 10.46 16.82
CA MET A 79 -7.24 11.13 16.29
C MET A 79 -7.06 12.54 16.83
N VAL A 80 -5.80 13.00 16.88
CA VAL A 80 -5.49 14.38 17.25
C VAL A 80 -6.12 15.32 16.22
N ASP A 81 -6.71 16.42 16.71
CA ASP A 81 -7.31 17.46 15.86
C ASP A 81 -6.36 17.86 14.72
N GLY A 82 -6.82 17.67 13.47
CA GLY A 82 -6.07 17.98 12.26
C GLY A 82 -5.42 16.79 11.56
N ASP A 83 -5.20 15.66 12.24
CA ASP A 83 -4.56 14.48 11.63
C ASP A 83 -5.47 13.82 10.58
N LEU A 84 -6.76 13.66 10.87
CA LEU A 84 -7.72 13.04 9.94
C LEU A 84 -7.83 13.82 8.61
N PRO A 85 -8.02 15.16 8.60
CA PRO A 85 -7.98 15.95 7.38
C PRO A 85 -6.71 15.78 6.55
N ILE A 86 -5.54 15.61 7.20
CA ILE A 86 -4.27 15.37 6.49
C ILE A 86 -4.31 14.02 5.77
N LEU A 87 -4.72 12.96 6.46
CA LEU A 87 -4.78 11.60 5.88
C LEU A 87 -5.84 11.49 4.77
N MET A 88 -6.98 12.16 4.92
CA MET A 88 -8.00 12.24 3.87
C MET A 88 -7.52 13.06 2.68
N GLY A 89 -6.86 14.19 2.93
CA GLY A 89 -6.34 15.07 1.88
C GLY A 89 -5.33 14.40 0.95
N ILE A 90 -4.50 13.49 1.48
CA ILE A 90 -3.55 12.69 0.68
C ILE A 90 -4.18 11.40 0.13
N GLY A 91 -5.40 11.06 0.56
CA GLY A 91 -6.10 9.85 0.17
C GLY A 91 -5.41 8.58 0.69
N ILE A 92 -5.03 8.58 1.97
CA ILE A 92 -4.70 7.35 2.73
C ILE A 92 -5.97 6.71 3.28
N ILE A 93 -6.89 7.55 3.75
CA ILE A 93 -8.16 7.16 4.34
C ILE A 93 -9.29 7.93 3.67
N ASP A 94 -10.43 7.30 3.47
CA ASP A 94 -11.64 7.95 2.99
C ASP A 94 -12.86 7.46 3.79
N GLU A 95 -13.92 8.26 3.86
CA GLU A 95 -15.19 7.86 4.44
C GLU A 95 -16.08 7.27 3.34
N ASN A 96 -16.52 6.02 3.53
CA ASN A 96 -17.45 5.40 2.61
C ASN A 96 -18.90 5.90 2.84
N GLY A 97 -19.82 5.53 1.95
CA GLY A 97 -21.23 5.94 2.07
C GLY A 97 -22.01 5.34 3.25
N ASP A 98 -21.44 4.41 4.02
CA ASP A 98 -22.05 3.81 5.22
C ASP A 98 -21.49 4.36 6.54
N GLY A 99 -20.58 5.35 6.46
CA GLY A 99 -19.97 6.02 7.61
C GLY A 99 -18.75 5.28 8.16
N ARG A 100 -18.27 4.24 7.49
CA ARG A 100 -17.00 3.56 7.79
C ARG A 100 -15.86 4.25 7.04
N TYR A 101 -14.74 4.39 7.73
CA TYR A 101 -13.50 4.78 7.10
C TYR A 101 -12.78 3.58 6.47
N VAL A 102 -12.30 3.75 5.25
CA VAL A 102 -11.55 2.75 4.49
C VAL A 102 -10.17 3.28 4.16
N VAL A 103 -9.17 2.40 4.22
CA VAL A 103 -7.81 2.74 3.79
C VAL A 103 -7.70 2.50 2.29
N GLU A 104 -7.54 3.57 1.53
CA GLU A 104 -7.23 3.52 0.11
C GLU A 104 -5.75 3.86 -0.08
N VAL A 105 -4.94 2.88 -0.43
CA VAL A 105 -3.51 3.12 -0.57
C VAL A 105 -3.19 3.50 -2.01
N ASN A 106 -3.33 4.79 -2.34
CA ASN A 106 -2.88 5.30 -3.62
C ASN A 106 -1.38 5.63 -3.57
N HIS A 107 -0.54 4.62 -3.77
CA HIS A 107 0.91 4.75 -3.73
C HIS A 107 1.49 5.70 -4.79
N ASP A 108 0.80 5.91 -5.91
CA ASP A 108 1.24 6.87 -6.94
C ASP A 108 1.22 8.30 -6.40
N LYS A 109 0.21 8.64 -5.56
CA LYS A 109 0.17 9.92 -4.83
C LYS A 109 1.31 10.06 -3.82
N TRP A 110 1.96 8.97 -3.42
CA TRP A 110 3.05 8.98 -2.44
C TRP A 110 4.43 9.07 -3.10
N ASN A 111 4.59 8.48 -4.28
CA ASN A 111 5.84 8.51 -5.04
C ASN A 111 6.14 9.93 -5.59
N ASP A 112 5.11 10.72 -5.88
CA ASP A 112 5.24 12.13 -6.28
C ASP A 112 5.62 13.07 -5.11
N ILE A 113 5.72 12.56 -3.88
CA ILE A 113 6.01 13.38 -2.69
C ILE A 113 7.51 13.73 -2.57
N ASP A 114 8.41 13.04 -3.28
CA ASP A 114 9.87 13.20 -3.18
C ASP A 114 10.47 14.42 -3.91
N GLY A 115 9.68 15.43 -4.31
CA GLY A 115 10.33 16.70 -4.70
C GLY A 115 9.56 17.81 -5.40
N ASN A 116 8.28 17.69 -5.73
CA ASN A 116 7.55 18.80 -6.34
C ASN A 116 6.04 18.71 -6.12
N TRP A 117 5.57 19.18 -4.97
CA TRP A 117 4.15 19.56 -4.85
C TRP A 117 3.90 20.82 -5.68
N THR A 118 3.36 20.61 -6.88
CA THR A 118 2.87 21.63 -7.80
C THR A 118 1.61 22.30 -7.22
N LYS A 119 1.79 23.53 -6.74
CA LYS A 119 0.94 24.74 -6.89
C LYS A 119 -0.60 24.72 -6.70
N ASP A 120 -1.29 23.58 -6.64
CA ASP A 120 -2.76 23.53 -6.77
C ASP A 120 -3.49 22.94 -5.55
N LEU A 121 -2.77 22.58 -4.48
CA LEU A 121 -3.38 22.26 -3.17
C LEU A 121 -3.05 23.37 -2.17
N ASP A 122 -3.96 24.33 -2.05
CA ASP A 122 -3.91 25.45 -1.09
C ASP A 122 -4.19 24.95 0.33
N ILE A 123 -3.28 24.14 0.89
CA ILE A 123 -3.31 23.74 2.30
C ILE A 123 -1.87 23.71 2.81
N SER A 124 -1.51 24.72 3.59
CA SER A 124 -0.19 24.94 4.20
C SER A 124 0.22 23.92 5.28
N ALA A 125 -0.31 22.68 5.26
CA ALA A 125 -0.14 21.65 6.30
C ALA A 125 0.33 20.26 5.79
N ASN A 126 0.53 20.06 4.48
CA ASN A 126 0.70 18.73 3.87
C ASN A 126 2.15 18.40 3.49
N SER A 127 3.08 18.35 4.44
CA SER A 127 4.38 17.69 4.22
C SER A 127 4.26 16.18 4.48
N LEU A 128 5.17 15.39 3.90
CA LEU A 128 5.27 13.96 4.21
C LEU A 128 5.48 13.71 5.71
N ASP A 129 6.17 14.63 6.40
CA ASP A 129 6.35 14.61 7.84
C ASP A 129 5.01 14.74 8.59
N SER A 130 4.11 15.61 8.14
CA SER A 130 2.76 15.73 8.72
C SER A 130 1.96 14.44 8.56
N VAL A 131 2.06 13.80 7.38
CA VAL A 131 1.43 12.50 7.11
C VAL A 131 2.01 11.42 8.04
N ASP A 132 3.33 11.36 8.16
CA ASP A 132 4.00 10.40 9.04
C ASP A 132 3.63 10.64 10.50
N GLN A 133 3.52 11.89 10.93
CA GLN A 133 3.11 12.24 12.29
C GLN A 133 1.65 11.83 12.57
N ALA A 134 0.73 12.06 11.63
CA ALA A 134 -0.66 11.61 11.75
C ALA A 134 -0.76 10.08 11.84
N LEU A 135 0.03 9.36 11.04
CA LEU A 135 0.14 7.89 11.11
C LEU A 135 0.76 7.41 12.42
N VAL A 136 1.77 8.12 12.95
CA VAL A 136 2.37 7.84 14.26
C VAL A 136 1.33 8.01 15.37
N ASN A 137 0.56 9.11 15.35
CA ASN A 137 -0.46 9.38 16.33
C ASN A 137 -1.53 8.29 16.32
N PHE A 138 -2.08 7.98 15.13
CA PHE A 138 -3.03 6.88 14.97
C PHE A 138 -2.50 5.56 15.55
N SER A 139 -1.25 5.21 15.22
CA SER A 139 -0.63 3.95 15.69
C SER A 139 -0.36 3.92 17.19
N ARG A 140 -0.21 5.07 17.86
CA ARG A 140 0.01 5.17 19.30
C ARG A 140 -1.26 5.03 20.12
N MET A 141 -2.40 5.44 19.57
CA MET A 141 -3.69 5.45 20.27
C MET A 141 -4.44 4.13 20.16
N ASN A 142 -4.06 3.30 19.19
CA ASN A 142 -4.75 2.05 18.92
C ASN A 142 -3.86 0.84 19.30
N ASP A 143 -4.43 -0.03 20.13
CA ASP A 143 -3.88 -1.36 20.37
C ASP A 143 -4.28 -2.29 19.23
N ILE A 144 -3.35 -3.13 18.81
CA ILE A 144 -3.53 -4.10 17.75
C ILE A 144 -3.12 -5.48 18.20
N LYS A 145 -3.63 -6.48 17.49
CA LYS A 145 -3.27 -7.87 17.70
C LYS A 145 -2.51 -8.40 16.51
N ILE A 146 -1.19 -8.48 16.62
CA ILE A 146 -0.33 -9.14 15.63
C ILE A 146 0.07 -10.51 16.18
N CYS A 147 -0.28 -11.56 15.45
CA CYS A 147 0.07 -12.96 15.73
C CYS A 147 -0.34 -13.41 17.12
N SER A 148 -1.54 -13.01 17.54
CA SER A 148 -2.10 -13.24 18.87
C SER A 148 -1.44 -12.49 20.03
N LYS A 149 -0.48 -11.60 19.76
CA LYS A 149 0.10 -10.71 20.77
C LYS A 149 -0.53 -9.32 20.66
N GLU A 150 -1.13 -8.86 21.75
CA GLU A 150 -1.60 -7.49 21.87
C GLU A 150 -0.41 -6.55 22.12
N MET A 151 -0.36 -5.45 21.38
CA MET A 151 0.63 -4.38 21.50
C MET A 151 0.08 -3.11 20.85
N SER A 152 0.65 -1.95 21.18
CA SER A 152 0.29 -0.74 20.43
C SER A 152 0.78 -0.83 18.98
N GLY A 153 0.09 -0.17 18.05
CA GLY A 153 0.56 -0.05 16.67
C GLY A 153 1.97 0.54 16.59
N TYR A 154 2.32 1.46 17.50
CA TYR A 154 3.66 2.01 17.61
C TYR A 154 4.73 0.95 17.95
N GLN A 155 4.46 0.07 18.92
CA GLN A 155 5.36 -1.05 19.26
C GLN A 155 5.51 -2.04 18.11
N ALA A 156 4.45 -2.30 17.35
CA ALA A 156 4.51 -3.14 16.17
C ALA A 156 5.46 -2.56 15.11
N VAL A 157 5.39 -1.26 14.84
CA VAL A 157 6.32 -0.60 13.91
C VAL A 157 7.77 -0.72 14.39
N GLU A 158 8.05 -0.45 15.67
CA GLU A 158 9.41 -0.61 16.23
C GLU A 158 9.91 -2.05 16.09
N LYS A 159 9.05 -3.04 16.37
CA LYS A 159 9.39 -4.46 16.23
C LYS A 159 9.67 -4.82 14.78
N TYR A 160 8.84 -4.37 13.83
CA TYR A 160 9.09 -4.60 12.41
C TYR A 160 10.43 -3.99 11.97
N LEU A 161 10.72 -2.72 12.33
CA LEU A 161 11.96 -2.06 11.92
C LEU A 161 13.22 -2.75 12.50
N LYS A 162 13.12 -3.32 13.70
CA LYS A 162 14.19 -4.14 14.29
C LYS A 162 14.42 -5.44 13.52
N LEU A 163 13.37 -6.05 12.98
CA LEU A 163 13.44 -7.30 12.20
C LEU A 163 13.83 -7.04 10.73
N SER A 164 13.34 -5.94 10.13
CA SER A 164 13.62 -5.49 8.76
C SER A 164 14.83 -4.52 8.70
N SER A 165 15.84 -4.74 9.56
CA SER A 165 17.01 -3.86 9.68
C SER A 165 17.91 -3.82 8.43
N GLU A 166 17.75 -4.78 7.54
CA GLU A 166 18.55 -4.92 6.32
C GLU A 166 17.71 -4.58 5.08
N ASN A 167 18.36 -4.03 4.06
CA ASN A 167 17.76 -3.86 2.74
C ASN A 167 17.99 -5.13 1.92
N ARG A 168 17.04 -6.07 2.03
CA ARG A 168 17.18 -7.44 1.49
C ARG A 168 16.54 -7.60 0.11
N TYR A 169 15.70 -6.66 -0.31
CA TYR A 169 15.02 -6.70 -1.60
C TYR A 169 15.42 -5.52 -2.48
N SER A 170 15.40 -5.76 -3.79
CA SER A 170 15.65 -4.77 -4.83
C SER A 170 14.35 -4.23 -5.46
N LYS A 171 13.17 -4.54 -4.90
CA LYS A 171 11.88 -4.04 -5.40
C LYS A 171 10.97 -3.61 -4.25
N PHE A 172 10.31 -2.46 -4.39
CA PHE A 172 9.33 -1.99 -3.42
C PHE A 172 8.14 -2.94 -3.24
N SER A 173 7.74 -3.66 -4.31
CA SER A 173 6.69 -4.69 -4.24
C SER A 173 6.98 -5.76 -3.20
N ASP A 174 8.25 -6.14 -3.05
CA ASP A 174 8.65 -7.21 -2.15
C ASP A 174 8.64 -6.72 -0.69
N TYR A 175 9.04 -5.47 -0.45
CA TYR A 175 8.85 -4.84 0.86
C TYR A 175 7.37 -4.65 1.21
N ARG A 176 6.51 -4.26 0.24
CA ARG A 176 5.06 -4.15 0.49
C ARG A 176 4.48 -5.49 0.91
N LYS A 177 4.86 -6.57 0.22
CA LYS A 177 4.45 -7.93 0.57
C LYS A 177 4.99 -8.34 1.94
N GLU A 178 6.24 -8.03 2.24
CA GLU A 178 6.85 -8.30 3.55
C GLU A 178 6.09 -7.62 4.70
N VAL A 179 5.70 -6.35 4.53
CA VAL A 179 4.88 -5.62 5.50
C VAL A 179 3.50 -6.28 5.67
N ASP A 180 2.88 -6.70 4.57
CA ASP A 180 1.60 -7.41 4.61
C ASP A 180 1.71 -8.75 5.35
N ASP A 181 2.73 -9.54 5.03
CA ASP A 181 3.04 -10.81 5.70
C ASP A 181 3.31 -10.60 7.20
N TYR A 182 3.96 -9.50 7.58
CA TYR A 182 4.18 -9.14 8.98
C TYR A 182 2.87 -8.83 9.73
N VAL A 183 2.02 -7.95 9.17
CA VAL A 183 0.77 -7.53 9.84
C VAL A 183 -0.25 -8.68 9.90
N HIS A 184 -0.30 -9.51 8.87
CA HIS A 184 -1.23 -10.65 8.77
C HIS A 184 -0.64 -11.98 9.25
N CYS A 185 0.59 -11.98 9.77
CA CYS A 185 1.25 -13.17 10.32
C CYS A 185 1.37 -14.32 9.33
N ALA A 186 1.77 -14.00 8.09
CA ALA A 186 2.05 -14.98 7.07
C ALA A 186 3.56 -15.27 6.97
N GLY A 187 3.89 -16.48 6.50
CA GLY A 187 5.27 -16.88 6.24
C GLY A 187 6.17 -16.88 7.48
N GLU A 188 7.46 -16.57 7.27
CA GLU A 188 8.50 -16.56 8.30
C GLU A 188 8.27 -15.50 9.38
N TRP A 189 7.47 -14.47 9.09
CA TRP A 189 7.11 -13.43 10.05
C TRP A 189 6.33 -13.94 11.25
N ALA A 190 5.47 -14.94 11.04
CA ALA A 190 4.72 -15.56 12.13
C ALA A 190 5.66 -16.12 13.21
N GLU A 191 6.76 -16.76 12.79
CA GLU A 191 7.75 -17.34 13.70
C GLU A 191 8.54 -16.25 14.43
N LEU A 192 9.02 -15.24 13.70
CA LEU A 192 9.80 -14.12 14.25
C LEU A 192 9.01 -13.27 15.26
N VAL A 193 7.70 -13.13 15.05
CA VAL A 193 6.83 -12.35 15.95
C VAL A 193 6.48 -13.13 17.21
N GLN A 194 6.37 -14.46 17.13
CA GLN A 194 6.05 -15.33 18.26
C GLN A 194 7.21 -15.56 19.24
N VAL A 195 8.46 -15.31 18.85
CA VAL A 195 9.58 -15.39 19.79
C VAL A 195 9.31 -14.43 20.97
N PRO A 196 9.17 -14.92 22.21
CA PRO A 196 8.97 -14.08 23.38
C PRO A 196 10.14 -13.11 23.50
N ASP A 197 9.86 -11.84 23.79
CA ASP A 197 10.90 -10.91 24.25
C ASP A 197 11.55 -11.59 25.45
N GLY A 198 12.83 -11.97 25.29
CA GLY A 198 13.52 -12.91 26.14
C GLY A 198 13.20 -12.68 27.62
N SER A 199 12.45 -13.63 28.19
CA SER A 199 12.66 -13.99 29.58
C SER A 199 14.06 -14.57 29.64
N GLY A 200 15.06 -13.68 29.79
CA GLY A 200 16.39 -14.08 30.24
C GLY A 200 16.29 -14.68 31.65
N PRO A 201 17.23 -15.57 32.02
CA PRO A 201 17.26 -16.22 33.33
C PRO A 201 17.32 -15.24 34.51
#